data_AF-A0A7Y0S7W8-F1
#
_entry.id   AF-A0A7Y0S7W8-F1
#
_cell.length_a   1.000
_cell.length_b   1.000
_cell.length_c   1.000
_cell.angle_alpha   90.00
_cell.angle_beta   90.00
_cell.angle_gamma   90.00
#
_symmetry.space_group_name_H-M   'P 1'
#
loop_
_entity.id
_entity.type
_entity.pdbx_description
1 polymer ?
#
loop_
_entity_poly.entity_id
_entity_poly.type
_entity_poly.pdbx_seq_one_letter_code
_entity_poly.pdbx_strand_id
1 'polypeptide(L)'
;MSEMTLNAAEQPIDELVGWVKQHDFSLNLTTERLAFLIAIAVLSNERFDEELGEGELHDAFAIVTRLFDETGEASAFRANNAINEMVKQRLISRFVSEITDGASIYRLSPLAIGITDYYVRHREFSRLRLSIQLSMVADEMAKAIEAAQKGGTPGHWKKNVYGVLKYSVGEIFDQIDLNQRVMDEQQQSVKQQIADLLNKDWREAINNCEALLSETSSTLRELQDTLQAASDELQTQILDIQEIVYGDSELEFIEEALFGLQMKLDRITSWGQQAIDLWIGYDRHVHKFIRTAIDMDKNRAFSSRLRQSIKDYFDMPWYLTFADAERLSDLRDEALVLRDDEVTGQVPMEVEYEEFQQVNDELSERIGDMLKAHKEQGTPIDLSVVLRDYLAQHPYTHHFDLARIIVDQAVRLGYSESDYQAIQPDWKAINEFGAKVQANVIDRY
;
A
#
# COMPACT_ATOMS: atom_id res chain seq x y z
N MET A 1 -27.67 11.81 32.75
CA MET A 1 -27.61 11.79 31.28
C MET A 1 -26.17 11.48 30.94
N SER A 2 -25.86 10.20 30.80
CA SER A 2 -24.50 9.67 30.68
C SER A 2 -23.85 10.14 29.39
N GLU A 3 -22.68 10.76 29.52
CA GLU A 3 -21.69 11.00 28.48
C GLU A 3 -21.22 9.68 27.88
N MET A 4 -22.05 9.05 27.05
CA MET A 4 -21.61 8.04 26.08
C MET A 4 -21.94 8.57 24.69
N THR A 5 -21.32 9.70 24.33
CA THR A 5 -20.96 9.90 22.93
C THR A 5 -19.87 8.86 22.64
N LEU A 6 -20.31 7.66 22.24
CA LEU A 6 -19.43 6.57 21.82
C LEU A 6 -18.51 7.14 20.72
N ASN A 7 -17.22 7.29 21.02
CA ASN A 7 -16.20 7.54 20.01
C ASN A 7 -16.18 6.29 19.12
N ALA A 8 -16.92 6.34 18.00
CA ALA A 8 -17.01 5.24 17.04
C ALA A 8 -15.64 4.84 16.45
N ALA A 9 -14.60 5.65 16.67
CA ALA A 9 -13.23 5.39 16.26
C ALA A 9 -12.48 4.38 17.13
N GLU A 10 -12.91 4.13 18.37
CA GLU A 10 -12.14 3.33 19.36
C GLU A 10 -12.70 1.92 19.61
N GLN A 11 -13.92 1.62 19.15
CA GLN A 11 -14.57 0.33 19.44
C GLN A 11 -14.44 -0.68 18.29
N PRO A 12 -14.24 -1.97 18.59
CA PRO A 12 -14.24 -3.02 17.56
C PRO A 12 -15.61 -3.11 16.89
N ILE A 13 -15.61 -3.46 15.59
CA ILE A 13 -16.81 -3.50 14.75
C ILE A 13 -17.92 -4.36 15.37
N ASP A 14 -17.56 -5.48 15.99
CA ASP A 14 -18.52 -6.42 16.60
C ASP A 14 -19.29 -5.80 17.78
N GLU A 15 -18.66 -4.94 18.57
CA GLU A 15 -19.30 -4.24 19.69
C GLU A 15 -20.28 -3.18 19.19
N LEU A 16 -19.91 -2.43 18.14
CA LEU A 16 -20.80 -1.45 17.52
C LEU A 16 -22.04 -2.14 16.92
N VAL A 17 -21.87 -3.27 16.24
CA VAL A 17 -23.00 -4.06 15.71
C VAL A 17 -23.86 -4.62 16.84
N GLY A 18 -23.24 -5.10 17.93
CA GLY A 18 -23.93 -5.52 19.13
C GLY A 18 -24.77 -4.39 19.76
N TRP A 19 -24.23 -3.18 19.82
CA TRP A 19 -24.90 -1.99 20.33
C TRP A 19 -26.13 -1.61 19.49
N VAL A 20 -26.00 -1.63 18.15
CA VAL A 20 -27.11 -1.39 17.22
C VAL A 20 -28.24 -2.40 17.44
N LYS A 21 -27.89 -3.68 17.61
CA LYS A 21 -28.87 -4.75 17.85
C LYS A 21 -29.56 -4.62 19.21
N GLN A 22 -28.84 -4.20 20.26
CA GLN A 22 -29.42 -4.02 21.59
C GLN A 22 -30.42 -2.86 21.65
N HIS A 23 -30.20 -1.81 20.85
CA HIS A 23 -31.05 -0.62 20.84
C HIS A 23 -32.13 -0.63 19.73
N ASP A 24 -32.21 -1.71 18.94
CA ASP A 24 -33.18 -1.90 17.85
C ASP A 24 -33.23 -0.72 16.86
N PHE A 25 -32.06 -0.16 16.49
CA PHE A 25 -32.00 0.91 15.51
C PHE A 25 -32.44 0.39 14.15
N SER A 26 -33.52 0.97 13.63
CA SER A 26 -34.08 0.64 12.33
C SER A 26 -34.65 1.88 11.67
N LEU A 27 -34.51 1.94 10.35
CA LEU A 27 -35.09 2.96 9.49
C LEU A 27 -35.96 2.26 8.45
N ASN A 28 -37.25 2.57 8.45
CA ASN A 28 -38.24 2.06 7.51
C ASN A 28 -38.98 3.25 6.89
N LEU A 29 -38.46 3.72 5.75
CA LEU A 29 -38.97 4.86 5.00
C LEU A 29 -39.42 4.42 3.60
N THR A 30 -40.65 3.94 3.51
CA THR A 30 -41.34 3.76 2.21
C THR A 30 -41.53 5.10 1.49
N THR A 31 -41.82 5.08 0.18
CA THR A 31 -42.00 6.31 -0.61
C THR A 31 -43.06 7.26 -0.01
N GLU A 32 -44.19 6.74 0.48
CA GLU A 32 -45.23 7.53 1.15
C GLU A 32 -44.70 8.14 2.48
N ARG A 33 -43.96 7.34 3.27
CA ARG A 33 -43.39 7.77 4.55
C ARG A 33 -42.29 8.82 4.38
N LEU A 34 -41.46 8.68 3.35
CA LEU A 34 -40.44 9.67 2.99
C LEU A 34 -41.09 10.97 2.50
N ALA A 35 -42.11 10.88 1.64
CA ALA A 35 -42.87 12.05 1.21
C ALA A 35 -43.52 12.79 2.39
N PHE A 36 -44.05 12.03 3.37
CA PHE A 36 -44.56 12.60 4.61
C PHE A 36 -43.48 13.31 5.44
N LEU A 37 -42.31 12.68 5.62
CA LEU A 37 -41.19 13.30 6.32
C LEU A 37 -40.71 14.60 5.64
N ILE A 38 -40.63 14.60 4.31
CA ILE A 38 -40.29 15.78 3.51
C ILE A 38 -41.34 16.88 3.69
N ALA A 39 -42.64 16.55 3.66
CA ALA A 39 -43.71 17.52 3.88
C ALA A 39 -43.60 18.18 5.27
N ILE A 40 -43.28 17.39 6.31
CA ILE A 40 -43.04 17.91 7.67
C ILE A 40 -41.84 18.87 7.69
N ALA A 41 -40.74 18.53 7.02
CA ALA A 41 -39.56 19.40 6.94
C ALA A 41 -39.81 20.72 6.23
N VAL A 42 -40.60 20.71 5.14
CA VAL A 42 -41.00 21.95 4.46
C VAL A 42 -41.84 22.82 5.39
N LEU A 43 -42.84 22.25 6.07
CA LEU A 43 -43.69 22.98 7.01
C LEU A 43 -42.91 23.53 8.22
N SER A 44 -41.91 22.77 8.70
CA SER A 44 -41.05 23.20 9.81
C SER A 44 -40.16 24.38 9.42
N ASN A 45 -39.62 24.40 8.20
CA ASN A 45 -38.75 25.48 7.72
C ASN A 45 -39.49 26.79 7.45
N GLU A 46 -40.79 26.75 7.16
CA GLU A 46 -41.61 27.96 6.97
C GLU A 46 -41.99 28.63 8.30
N ARG A 47 -41.80 27.96 9.43
CA ARG A 47 -42.16 28.48 10.76
C ARG A 47 -40.99 29.12 11.49
N PHE A 48 -41.34 30.14 12.28
CA PHE A 48 -40.38 30.80 13.16
C PHE A 48 -40.04 29.97 14.41
N ASP A 49 -40.99 29.18 14.93
CA ASP A 49 -40.82 28.44 16.20
C ASP A 49 -40.42 26.96 16.02
N GLU A 50 -40.18 26.46 14.79
CA GLU A 50 -39.80 25.06 14.44
C GLU A 50 -40.67 23.94 15.07
N GLU A 51 -41.76 24.29 15.75
CA GLU A 51 -42.67 23.38 16.44
C GLU A 51 -43.92 23.13 15.60
N LEU A 52 -44.28 21.85 15.49
CA LEU A 52 -45.48 21.40 14.78
C LEU A 52 -46.47 20.75 15.75
N GLY A 53 -47.74 21.11 15.61
CA GLY A 53 -48.83 20.51 16.38
C GLY A 53 -49.30 19.18 15.78
N GLU A 54 -49.98 18.36 16.58
CA GLU A 54 -50.56 17.10 16.09
C GLU A 54 -51.54 17.30 14.93
N GLY A 55 -52.39 18.33 14.98
CA GLY A 55 -53.33 18.64 13.89
C GLY A 55 -52.65 18.91 12.55
N GLU A 56 -51.51 19.60 12.58
CA GLU A 56 -50.76 19.94 11.37
C GLU A 56 -50.08 18.70 10.75
N LEU A 57 -49.61 17.78 11.59
CA LEU A 57 -49.08 16.51 11.12
C LEU A 57 -50.19 15.67 10.48
N HIS A 58 -51.41 15.70 11.01
CA HIS A 58 -52.56 15.04 10.41
C HIS A 58 -52.93 15.66 9.05
N ASP A 59 -52.92 16.99 8.95
CA ASP A 59 -53.19 17.70 7.70
C ASP A 59 -52.13 17.40 6.64
N ALA A 60 -50.84 17.44 7.02
CA ALA A 60 -49.73 17.06 6.15
C ALA A 60 -49.85 15.60 5.68
N PHE A 61 -50.23 14.69 6.57
CA PHE A 61 -50.45 13.29 6.23
C PHE A 61 -51.60 13.12 5.24
N ALA A 62 -52.70 13.85 5.44
CA ALA A 62 -53.85 13.83 4.53
C ALA A 62 -53.48 14.32 3.12
N ILE A 63 -52.66 15.37 3.01
CA ILE A 63 -52.16 15.86 1.72
C ILE A 63 -51.33 14.79 1.01
N VAL A 64 -50.42 14.13 1.74
CA VAL A 64 -49.54 13.10 1.19
C VAL A 64 -50.34 11.88 0.76
N THR A 65 -51.17 11.30 1.62
CA THR A 65 -51.97 10.12 1.28
C THR A 65 -52.93 10.37 0.10
N ARG A 66 -53.44 11.59 -0.09
CA ARG A 66 -54.24 11.95 -1.28
C ARG A 66 -53.46 11.82 -2.59
N LEU A 67 -52.13 11.93 -2.57
CA LEU A 67 -51.27 11.76 -3.75
C LEU A 67 -50.84 10.31 -3.99
N PHE A 68 -51.11 9.41 -3.04
CA PHE A 68 -50.78 7.98 -3.11
C PHE A 68 -52.07 7.14 -3.16
N ASP A 69 -52.67 7.04 -4.35
CA ASP A 69 -53.97 6.36 -4.57
C ASP A 69 -53.98 4.88 -4.15
N GLU A 70 -52.82 4.21 -4.14
CA GLU A 70 -52.71 2.77 -3.84
C GLU A 70 -52.83 2.42 -2.35
N THR A 71 -52.70 3.39 -1.44
CA THR A 71 -52.63 3.10 0.02
C THR A 71 -53.96 3.30 0.76
N GLY A 72 -55.01 3.77 0.08
CA GLY A 72 -56.37 3.97 0.63
C GLY A 72 -56.57 5.32 1.34
N GLU A 73 -57.73 5.52 1.96
CA GLU A 73 -58.12 6.82 2.53
C GLU A 73 -57.25 7.28 3.72
N ALA A 74 -57.08 8.61 3.83
CA ALA A 74 -56.42 9.27 4.95
C ALA A 74 -57.32 9.19 6.20
N SER A 75 -57.01 8.25 7.10
CA SER A 75 -57.66 8.13 8.41
C SER A 75 -56.77 8.69 9.51
N ALA A 76 -57.36 9.31 10.52
CA ALA A 76 -56.65 9.75 11.74
C ALA A 76 -55.89 8.60 12.41
N PHE A 77 -56.38 7.36 12.32
CA PHE A 77 -55.67 6.18 12.83
C PHE A 77 -54.37 5.90 12.06
N ARG A 78 -54.38 6.06 10.73
CA ARG A 78 -53.19 5.88 9.88
C ARG A 78 -52.17 6.99 10.10
N ALA A 79 -52.63 8.23 10.24
CA ALA A 79 -51.78 9.37 10.59
C ALA A 79 -51.08 9.13 11.93
N ASN A 80 -51.83 8.72 12.97
CA ASN A 80 -51.26 8.40 14.27
C ASN A 80 -50.25 7.25 14.22
N ASN A 81 -50.53 6.19 13.45
CA ASN A 81 -49.56 5.12 13.25
C ASN A 81 -48.30 5.61 12.53
N ALA A 82 -48.44 6.48 11.53
CA ALA A 82 -47.30 7.09 10.83
C ALA A 82 -46.45 7.94 11.77
N ILE A 83 -47.07 8.79 12.57
CA ILE A 83 -46.39 9.66 13.53
C ILE A 83 -45.69 8.80 14.60
N ASN A 84 -46.38 7.81 15.16
CA ASN A 84 -45.78 6.89 16.15
C ASN A 84 -44.60 6.10 15.57
N GLU A 85 -44.68 5.68 14.31
CA GLU A 85 -43.58 5.03 13.60
C GLU A 85 -42.38 5.96 13.42
N MET A 86 -42.62 7.22 13.02
CA MET A 86 -41.56 8.25 12.88
C MET A 86 -40.89 8.57 14.23
N VAL A 87 -41.67 8.60 15.31
CA VAL A 87 -41.14 8.78 16.68
C VAL A 87 -40.34 7.56 17.12
N LYS A 88 -40.83 6.34 16.86
CA LYS A 88 -40.10 5.09 17.19
C LYS A 88 -38.75 5.01 16.47
N GLN A 89 -38.69 5.43 15.21
CA GLN A 89 -37.47 5.49 14.40
C GLN A 89 -36.56 6.70 14.72
N ARG A 90 -36.89 7.50 15.74
CA ARG A 90 -36.14 8.70 16.16
C ARG A 90 -36.04 9.78 15.06
N LEU A 91 -36.97 9.83 14.13
CA LEU A 91 -37.05 10.87 13.11
C LEU A 91 -37.72 12.14 13.64
N ILE A 92 -38.69 11.97 14.54
CA ILE A 92 -39.42 13.08 15.16
C ILE A 92 -39.43 12.88 16.68
N SER A 93 -39.21 13.96 17.42
CA SER A 93 -39.32 13.98 18.89
C SER A 93 -40.69 14.54 19.29
N ARG A 94 -41.41 13.82 20.16
CA ARG A 94 -42.68 14.26 20.76
C ARG A 94 -42.41 14.88 22.12
N PHE A 95 -42.90 16.09 22.35
CA PHE A 95 -42.93 16.72 23.66
C PHE A 95 -44.38 17.02 24.05
N VAL A 96 -44.70 16.81 25.34
CA VAL A 96 -46.01 17.18 25.89
C VAL A 96 -45.85 18.55 26.52
N SER A 97 -46.58 19.54 26.00
CA SER A 97 -46.52 20.90 26.52
C SER A 97 -47.66 21.12 27.52
N GLU A 98 -47.30 21.43 28.77
CA GLU A 98 -48.25 21.84 29.81
C GLU A 98 -48.88 23.21 29.51
N ILE A 99 -48.21 24.03 28.69
CA ILE A 99 -48.63 25.39 28.35
C ILE A 99 -49.80 25.38 27.34
N THR A 100 -49.88 24.33 26.52
CA THR A 100 -50.92 24.15 25.48
C THR A 100 -51.95 23.09 25.87
N ASP A 101 -52.36 23.06 27.14
CA ASP A 101 -53.45 22.21 27.65
C ASP A 101 -53.27 20.71 27.33
N GLY A 102 -52.03 20.21 27.39
CA GLY A 102 -51.70 18.81 27.14
C GLY A 102 -51.52 18.42 25.66
N ALA A 103 -51.53 19.39 24.74
CA ALA A 103 -51.23 19.13 23.33
C ALA A 103 -49.77 18.69 23.12
N SER A 104 -49.58 17.72 22.21
CA SER A 104 -48.25 17.25 21.81
C SER A 104 -47.66 18.16 20.73
N ILE A 105 -46.43 18.62 20.95
CA ILE A 105 -45.60 19.31 19.96
C ILE A 105 -44.55 18.35 19.41
N TYR A 106 -44.23 18.52 18.14
CA TYR A 106 -43.33 17.65 17.40
C TYR A 106 -42.20 18.47 16.78
N ARG A 107 -40.97 17.97 16.90
CA ARG A 107 -39.78 18.57 16.28
C ARG A 107 -38.99 17.52 15.52
N LEU A 108 -38.41 17.90 14.38
CA LEU A 108 -37.54 17.01 13.62
C LEU A 108 -36.24 16.74 14.39
N SER A 109 -35.79 15.48 14.35
CA SER A 109 -34.49 15.12 14.91
C SER A 109 -33.36 15.48 13.95
N PRO A 110 -32.09 15.56 14.42
CA PRO A 110 -30.94 15.75 13.53
C PRO A 110 -30.85 14.69 12.41
N LEU A 111 -31.28 13.46 12.68
CA LEU A 111 -31.34 12.39 11.69
C LEU A 111 -32.37 12.70 10.60
N ALA A 112 -33.58 13.13 10.99
CA ALA A 112 -34.59 13.51 10.02
C ALA A 112 -34.17 14.73 9.20
N ILE A 113 -33.59 15.75 9.85
CA ILE A 113 -33.05 16.93 9.15
C ILE A 113 -32.01 16.49 8.12
N GLY A 114 -31.07 15.59 8.48
CA GLY A 114 -30.09 15.06 7.54
C GLY A 114 -30.71 14.35 6.33
N ILE A 115 -31.72 13.51 6.57
CA ILE A 115 -32.44 12.79 5.50
C ILE A 115 -33.23 13.76 4.63
N THR A 116 -33.95 14.72 5.21
CA THR A 116 -34.79 15.65 4.44
C THR A 116 -33.96 16.69 3.71
N ASP A 117 -32.89 17.19 4.31
CA ASP A 117 -31.98 18.13 3.66
C ASP A 117 -31.30 17.49 2.44
N TYR A 118 -31.03 16.19 2.48
CA TYR A 118 -30.49 15.46 1.34
C TYR A 118 -31.41 15.54 0.10
N TYR A 119 -32.72 15.38 0.27
CA TYR A 119 -33.67 15.40 -0.85
C TYR A 119 -34.18 16.81 -1.20
N VAL A 120 -34.37 17.68 -0.21
CA VAL A 120 -35.00 18.99 -0.39
C VAL A 120 -33.96 20.05 -0.81
N ARG A 121 -32.80 20.07 -0.16
CA ARG A 121 -31.76 21.03 -0.51
C ARG A 121 -30.92 20.45 -1.63
N HIS A 122 -31.14 20.94 -2.85
CA HIS A 122 -30.21 20.70 -3.94
C HIS A 122 -28.87 21.35 -3.57
N ARG A 123 -27.92 20.52 -3.15
CA ARG A 123 -26.56 20.98 -2.87
C ARG A 123 -25.84 21.03 -4.20
N GLU A 124 -25.77 22.21 -4.80
CA GLU A 124 -24.88 22.43 -5.92
C GLU A 124 -23.47 22.69 -5.41
N PHE A 125 -22.50 22.05 -6.06
CA PHE A 125 -21.11 22.36 -5.81
C PHE A 125 -20.81 23.82 -6.22
N SER A 126 -20.10 24.54 -5.37
CA SER A 126 -19.67 25.91 -5.65
C SER A 126 -18.21 26.10 -5.30
N ARG A 127 -17.40 26.43 -6.31
CA ARG A 127 -15.98 26.76 -6.15
C ARG A 127 -15.77 27.93 -5.19
N LEU A 128 -16.61 28.95 -5.28
CA LEU A 128 -16.56 30.11 -4.38
C LEU A 128 -16.77 29.67 -2.93
N ARG A 129 -17.75 28.79 -2.69
CA ARG A 129 -18.02 28.26 -1.35
C ARG A 129 -16.81 27.52 -0.79
N LEU A 130 -16.20 26.63 -1.58
CA LEU A 130 -14.99 25.91 -1.15
C LEU A 130 -13.84 26.88 -0.83
N SER A 131 -13.58 27.84 -1.72
CA SER A 131 -12.49 28.82 -1.52
C SER A 131 -12.69 29.65 -0.25
N ILE A 132 -13.93 30.08 0.04
CA ILE A 132 -14.26 30.77 1.29
C ILE A 132 -14.05 29.86 2.50
N GLN A 133 -14.47 28.59 2.42
CA GLN A 133 -14.26 27.62 3.50
C GLN A 133 -12.78 27.39 3.81
N LEU A 134 -11.95 27.20 2.78
CA LEU A 134 -10.51 27.03 2.93
C LEU A 134 -9.84 28.28 3.52
N SER A 135 -10.25 29.48 3.08
CA SER A 135 -9.76 30.74 3.66
C SER A 135 -10.14 30.89 5.13
N MET A 136 -11.37 30.53 5.52
CA MET A 136 -11.79 30.57 6.92
C MET A 136 -10.98 29.58 7.77
N VAL A 137 -10.66 28.40 7.25
CA VAL A 137 -9.81 27.43 7.97
C VAL A 137 -8.41 28.00 8.16
N ALA A 138 -7.80 28.55 7.11
CA ALA A 138 -6.47 29.13 7.19
C ALA A 138 -6.40 30.26 8.24
N ASP A 139 -7.41 31.13 8.30
CA ASP A 139 -7.50 32.19 9.30
C ASP A 139 -7.64 31.65 10.73
N GLU A 140 -8.47 30.62 10.93
CA GLU A 140 -8.66 29.99 12.25
C GLU A 140 -7.41 29.22 12.71
N MET A 141 -6.73 28.54 11.79
CA MET A 141 -5.45 27.89 12.05
C MET A 141 -4.36 28.90 12.41
N ALA A 142 -4.27 30.03 11.69
CA ALA A 142 -3.33 31.09 12.04
C ALA A 142 -3.57 31.65 13.46
N LYS A 143 -4.83 31.84 13.86
CA LYS A 143 -5.18 32.23 15.24
C LYS A 143 -4.77 31.17 16.26
N ALA A 144 -4.96 29.89 15.94
CA ALA A 144 -4.57 28.78 16.80
C ALA A 144 -3.03 28.71 16.97
N ILE A 145 -2.26 28.95 15.90
CA ILE A 145 -0.79 29.04 15.94
C ILE A 145 -0.35 30.18 16.85
N GLU A 146 -0.88 31.40 16.65
CA GLU A 146 -0.53 32.53 17.51
C GLU A 146 -0.86 32.27 18.99
N ALA A 147 -1.98 31.60 19.25
CA ALA A 147 -2.38 31.22 20.60
C ALA A 147 -1.46 30.15 21.20
N ALA A 148 -1.02 29.18 20.39
CA ALA A 148 -0.08 28.14 20.79
C ALA A 148 1.31 28.73 21.11
N GLN A 149 1.82 29.62 20.27
CA GLN A 149 3.13 30.29 20.47
C GLN A 149 3.18 31.13 21.75
N LYS A 150 2.07 31.79 22.11
CA LYS A 150 1.98 32.55 23.37
C LYS A 150 2.00 31.64 24.61
N GLY A 151 1.70 30.36 24.44
CA GLY A 151 1.54 29.40 25.53
C GLY A 151 0.49 29.87 26.54
N GLY A 152 0.47 29.26 27.71
CA GLY A 152 -0.35 29.75 28.82
C GLY A 152 -0.88 28.65 29.73
N THR A 153 -1.98 28.95 30.39
CA THR A 153 -2.64 28.00 31.30
C THR A 153 -3.36 26.89 30.53
N PRO A 154 -3.66 25.74 31.17
CA PRO A 154 -4.45 24.67 30.54
C PRO A 154 -5.80 25.14 29.97
N GLY A 155 -6.42 26.15 30.58
CA GLY A 155 -7.65 26.76 30.07
C GLY A 155 -7.46 27.55 28.78
N HIS A 156 -6.29 28.18 28.59
CA HIS A 156 -5.92 28.86 27.35
C HIS A 156 -5.77 27.86 26.20
N TRP A 157 -5.03 26.77 26.44
CA TRP A 157 -4.84 25.69 25.46
C TRP A 157 -6.17 25.04 25.04
N LYS A 158 -7.03 24.70 26.01
CA LYS A 158 -8.35 24.12 25.72
C LYS A 158 -9.24 25.03 24.90
N LYS A 159 -9.27 26.32 25.20
CA LYS A 159 -10.19 27.27 24.55
C LYS A 159 -9.68 27.76 23.20
N ASN A 160 -8.42 28.16 23.14
CA ASN A 160 -7.88 28.95 22.03
C ASN A 160 -7.10 28.11 21.01
N VAL A 161 -6.68 26.90 21.37
CA VAL A 161 -6.01 25.96 20.45
C VAL A 161 -6.94 24.79 20.18
N TYR A 162 -7.20 23.94 21.17
CA TYR A 162 -8.04 22.75 20.98
C TYR A 162 -9.47 23.07 20.54
N GLY A 163 -10.12 24.05 21.16
CA GLY A 163 -11.48 24.45 20.79
C GLY A 163 -11.59 24.90 19.33
N VAL A 164 -10.59 25.63 18.83
CA VAL A 164 -10.51 26.06 17.43
C VAL A 164 -10.30 24.87 16.50
N LEU A 165 -9.33 23.99 16.82
CA LEU A 165 -9.04 22.80 16.02
C LEU A 165 -10.25 21.85 15.93
N LYS A 166 -10.91 21.59 17.07
CA LYS A 166 -11.99 20.60 17.17
C LYS A 166 -13.32 21.11 16.63
N TYR A 167 -13.74 22.30 17.04
CA TYR A 167 -15.11 22.79 16.80
C TYR A 167 -15.21 23.82 15.66
N SER A 168 -14.08 24.30 15.13
CA SER A 168 -14.07 25.21 13.97
C SER A 168 -13.43 24.51 12.77
N VAL A 169 -12.12 24.22 12.83
CA VAL A 169 -11.38 23.61 11.72
C VAL A 169 -11.93 22.22 11.38
N GLY A 170 -12.15 21.38 12.40
CA GLY A 170 -12.71 20.04 12.22
C GLY A 170 -14.08 20.03 11.55
N GLU A 171 -14.98 20.93 11.95
CA GLU A 171 -16.32 21.06 11.37
C GLU A 171 -16.28 21.56 9.92
N ILE A 172 -15.38 22.51 9.60
CA ILE A 172 -15.23 22.97 8.22
C ILE A 172 -14.68 21.85 7.33
N PHE A 173 -13.73 21.05 7.82
CA PHE A 173 -13.24 19.86 7.09
C PHE A 173 -14.35 18.83 6.86
N ASP A 174 -15.18 18.56 7.86
CA ASP A 174 -16.33 17.65 7.70
C ASP A 174 -17.33 18.19 6.67
N GLN A 175 -17.53 19.50 6.63
CA GLN A 175 -18.37 20.13 5.62
C GLN A 175 -17.76 20.07 4.21
N ILE A 176 -16.43 20.14 4.08
CA ILE A 176 -15.72 19.96 2.81
C ILE A 176 -15.85 18.50 2.34
N ASP A 177 -15.60 17.50 3.20
CA ASP A 177 -15.77 16.07 2.87
C ASP A 177 -17.21 15.80 2.41
N LEU A 178 -18.20 16.36 3.10
CA LEU A 178 -19.60 16.21 2.71
C LEU A 178 -19.89 16.85 1.34
N ASN A 179 -19.32 18.02 1.04
CA ASN A 179 -19.47 18.64 -0.27
C ASN A 179 -18.78 17.83 -1.39
N GLN A 180 -17.67 17.14 -1.09
CA GLN A 180 -17.01 16.22 -2.03
C GLN A 180 -17.90 15.01 -2.35
N ARG A 181 -18.57 14.43 -1.35
CA ARG A 181 -19.55 13.34 -1.57
C ARG A 181 -20.73 13.77 -2.46
N VAL A 182 -21.19 15.01 -2.30
CA VAL A 182 -22.22 15.57 -3.21
C VAL A 182 -21.70 15.64 -4.65
N MET A 183 -20.41 15.92 -4.85
CA MET A 183 -19.79 15.89 -6.18
C MET A 183 -19.75 14.48 -6.77
N ASP A 184 -19.54 13.43 -5.97
CA ASP A 184 -19.63 12.03 -6.44
C ASP A 184 -21.04 11.71 -6.96
N GLU A 185 -22.08 12.18 -6.28
CA GLU A 185 -23.47 12.02 -6.72
C GLU A 185 -23.76 12.79 -8.01
N GLN A 186 -23.23 14.01 -8.13
CA GLN A 186 -23.31 14.80 -9.35
C GLN A 186 -22.63 14.07 -10.52
N GLN A 187 -21.43 13.52 -10.32
CA GLN A 187 -20.76 12.70 -11.34
C GLN A 187 -21.64 11.52 -11.76
N GLN A 188 -22.25 10.80 -10.80
CA GLN A 188 -23.11 9.67 -11.10
C GLN A 188 -24.38 10.09 -11.86
N SER A 189 -24.98 11.23 -11.50
CA SER A 189 -26.09 11.83 -12.23
C SER A 189 -25.70 12.17 -13.67
N VAL A 190 -24.54 12.77 -13.90
CA VAL A 190 -24.02 13.06 -15.24
C VAL A 190 -23.79 11.77 -16.04
N LYS A 191 -23.25 10.72 -15.43
CA LYS A 191 -23.11 9.40 -16.09
C LYS A 191 -24.47 8.85 -16.54
N GLN A 192 -25.49 8.96 -15.69
CA GLN A 192 -26.84 8.53 -16.02
C GLN A 192 -27.44 9.36 -17.16
N GLN A 193 -27.27 10.69 -17.12
CA GLN A 193 -27.72 11.58 -18.19
C GLN A 193 -27.06 11.24 -19.53
N ILE A 194 -25.74 11.00 -19.54
CA ILE A 194 -25.00 10.56 -20.73
C ILE A 194 -25.56 9.23 -21.24
N ALA A 195 -25.79 8.26 -20.36
CA ALA A 195 -26.36 6.97 -20.74
C ALA A 195 -27.76 7.12 -21.37
N ASP A 196 -28.61 7.96 -20.80
CA ASP A 196 -29.97 8.22 -21.31
C ASP A 196 -29.96 8.98 -22.63
N LEU A 197 -29.07 9.96 -22.79
CA LEU A 197 -28.84 10.69 -24.04
C LEU A 197 -28.39 9.75 -25.17
N LEU A 198 -27.41 8.88 -24.88
CA LEU A 198 -26.92 7.88 -25.82
C LEU A 198 -27.95 6.81 -26.14
N ASN A 199 -28.90 6.52 -25.24
CA ASN A 199 -29.94 5.53 -25.50
C ASN A 199 -31.06 6.08 -26.40
N LYS A 200 -31.40 7.37 -26.29
CA LYS A 200 -32.44 8.02 -27.12
C LYS A 200 -31.91 8.33 -28.51
N ASP A 201 -30.97 9.26 -28.62
CA ASP A 201 -30.54 9.87 -29.89
C ASP A 201 -29.03 10.05 -29.95
N TRP A 202 -28.31 8.93 -29.99
CA TRP A 202 -26.85 8.84 -29.87
C TRP A 202 -25.99 9.70 -30.82
N ARG A 203 -26.57 10.31 -31.87
CA ARG A 203 -25.85 11.10 -32.88
C ARG A 203 -25.89 12.59 -32.56
N GLU A 204 -27.07 13.10 -32.24
CA GLU A 204 -27.26 14.48 -31.75
C GLU A 204 -26.79 14.60 -30.29
N ALA A 205 -26.79 13.49 -29.56
CA ALA A 205 -26.30 13.42 -28.19
C ALA A 205 -24.78 13.51 -28.04
N ILE A 206 -23.96 13.27 -29.07
CA ILE A 206 -22.49 13.25 -28.94
C ILE A 206 -21.98 14.59 -28.40
N ASN A 207 -22.36 15.69 -29.04
CA ASN A 207 -21.94 17.03 -28.63
C ASN A 207 -22.40 17.37 -27.20
N ASN A 208 -23.61 16.93 -26.83
CA ASN A 208 -24.14 17.13 -25.47
C ASN A 208 -23.37 16.28 -24.44
N CYS A 209 -23.00 15.05 -24.78
CA CYS A 209 -22.19 14.18 -23.91
C CYS A 209 -20.78 14.74 -23.75
N GLU A 210 -20.15 15.22 -24.82
CA GLU A 210 -18.83 15.87 -24.77
C GLU A 210 -18.87 17.14 -23.91
N ALA A 211 -19.93 17.95 -24.02
CA ALA A 211 -20.11 19.12 -23.18
C ALA A 211 -20.20 18.74 -21.68
N LEU A 212 -21.05 17.76 -21.34
CA LEU A 212 -21.19 17.27 -19.96
C LEU A 212 -19.88 16.68 -19.41
N LEU A 213 -19.15 15.91 -20.23
CA LEU A 213 -17.85 15.34 -19.87
C LEU A 213 -16.80 16.43 -19.61
N SER A 214 -16.74 17.43 -20.49
CA SER A 214 -15.78 18.53 -20.41
C SER A 214 -16.07 19.45 -19.23
N GLU A 215 -17.34 19.81 -19.01
CA GLU A 215 -17.77 20.64 -17.89
C GLU A 215 -17.43 19.97 -16.56
N THR A 216 -17.82 18.70 -16.38
CA THR A 216 -17.53 17.95 -15.15
C THR A 216 -16.01 17.80 -14.94
N SER A 217 -15.24 17.57 -16.01
CA SER A 217 -13.76 17.51 -15.93
C SER A 217 -13.16 18.84 -15.46
N SER A 218 -13.67 19.97 -15.97
CA SER A 218 -13.23 21.31 -15.55
C SER A 218 -13.55 21.54 -14.07
N THR A 219 -14.78 21.21 -13.65
CA THR A 219 -15.21 21.37 -12.26
C THR A 219 -14.33 20.58 -11.29
N LEU A 220 -14.03 19.31 -11.61
CA LEU A 220 -13.16 18.46 -10.78
C LEU A 220 -11.72 18.99 -10.70
N ARG A 221 -11.18 19.46 -11.84
CA ARG A 221 -9.83 20.01 -11.88
C ARG A 221 -9.73 21.30 -11.08
N GLU A 222 -10.67 22.22 -11.27
CA GLU A 222 -10.72 23.46 -10.50
C GLU A 222 -10.86 23.18 -8.99
N LEU A 223 -11.64 22.17 -8.62
CA LEU A 223 -11.74 21.68 -7.24
C LEU A 223 -10.39 21.27 -6.69
N GLN A 224 -9.72 20.34 -7.38
CA GLN A 224 -8.43 19.81 -6.95
C GLN A 224 -7.37 20.89 -6.88
N ASP A 225 -7.34 21.82 -7.84
CA ASP A 225 -6.38 22.92 -7.85
C ASP A 225 -6.58 23.84 -6.62
N THR A 226 -7.84 24.16 -6.27
CA THR A 226 -8.13 24.96 -5.06
C THR A 226 -7.82 24.23 -3.76
N LEU A 227 -8.08 22.92 -3.69
CA LEU A 227 -7.76 22.10 -2.52
C LEU A 227 -6.25 21.95 -2.35
N GLN A 228 -5.52 21.61 -3.41
CA GLN A 228 -4.07 21.41 -3.36
C GLN A 228 -3.35 22.70 -2.93
N ALA A 229 -3.75 23.85 -3.49
CA ALA A 229 -3.13 25.13 -3.16
C ALA A 229 -3.27 25.48 -1.67
N ALA A 230 -4.43 25.20 -1.06
CA ALA A 230 -4.65 25.46 0.36
C ALA A 230 -4.10 24.33 1.26
N SER A 231 -4.08 23.08 0.79
CA SER A 231 -3.66 21.91 1.55
C SER A 231 -2.22 22.03 2.04
N ASP A 232 -1.30 22.49 1.19
CA ASP A 232 0.12 22.61 1.56
C ASP A 232 0.33 23.66 2.66
N GLU A 233 -0.42 24.76 2.61
CA GLU A 233 -0.41 25.81 3.64
C GLU A 233 -0.98 25.28 4.96
N LEU A 234 -2.15 24.64 4.92
CA LEU A 234 -2.79 24.06 6.10
C LEU A 234 -1.94 22.95 6.74
N GLN A 235 -1.27 22.12 5.93
CA GLN A 235 -0.38 21.08 6.44
C GLN A 235 0.81 21.69 7.18
N THR A 236 1.39 22.77 6.64
CA THR A 236 2.46 23.53 7.31
C THR A 236 1.96 24.09 8.64
N GLN A 237 0.77 24.70 8.65
CA GLN A 237 0.17 25.25 9.86
C GLN A 237 -0.11 24.19 10.94
N ILE A 238 -0.52 22.97 10.54
CA ILE A 238 -0.71 21.86 11.48
C ILE A 238 0.64 21.43 12.07
N LEU A 239 1.68 21.32 11.25
CA LEU A 239 3.03 20.96 11.69
C LEU A 239 3.61 21.99 12.67
N ASP A 240 3.37 23.28 12.42
CA ASP A 240 3.81 24.36 13.32
C ASP A 240 3.21 24.20 14.74
N ILE A 241 1.91 23.85 14.85
CA ILE A 241 1.29 23.60 16.16
C ILE A 241 1.82 22.29 16.77
N GLN A 242 2.01 21.24 15.96
CA GLN A 242 2.58 19.97 16.44
C GLN A 242 3.97 20.16 17.03
N GLU A 243 4.84 20.96 16.41
CA GLU A 243 6.17 21.25 16.93
C GLU A 243 6.12 21.95 18.30
N ILE A 244 5.17 22.85 18.50
CA ILE A 244 4.98 23.57 19.78
C ILE A 244 4.48 22.63 20.88
N VAL A 245 3.59 21.69 20.53
CA VAL A 245 2.96 20.74 21.47
C VAL A 245 3.88 19.54 21.77
N TYR A 246 4.88 19.30 20.91
CA TYR A 246 5.72 18.11 20.97
C TYR A 246 6.41 17.93 22.32
N GLY A 247 6.19 16.78 22.95
CA GLY A 247 6.84 16.39 24.20
C GLY A 247 6.17 16.88 25.48
N ASP A 248 5.03 17.59 25.40
CA ASP A 248 4.22 17.96 26.56
C ASP A 248 3.07 16.96 26.79
N SER A 249 3.20 16.14 27.83
CA SER A 249 2.19 15.14 28.20
C SER A 249 0.83 15.73 28.58
N GLU A 250 0.77 17.00 29.02
CA GLU A 250 -0.52 17.63 29.36
C GLU A 250 -1.32 18.05 28.11
N LEU A 251 -0.69 18.06 26.93
CA LEU A 251 -1.26 18.54 25.67
C LEU A 251 -1.50 17.42 24.64
N GLU A 252 -1.41 16.15 25.03
CA GLU A 252 -1.61 14.98 24.17
C GLU A 252 -2.97 15.02 23.42
N PHE A 253 -4.03 15.52 24.06
CA PHE A 253 -5.34 15.68 23.44
C PHE A 253 -5.36 16.67 22.25
N ILE A 254 -4.40 17.60 22.19
CA ILE A 254 -4.21 18.51 21.05
C ILE A 254 -3.45 17.79 19.94
N GLU A 255 -2.44 17.00 20.28
CA GLU A 255 -1.70 16.18 19.32
C GLU A 255 -2.63 15.19 18.61
N GLU A 256 -3.51 14.52 19.35
CA GLU A 256 -4.54 13.63 18.79
C GLU A 256 -5.49 14.38 17.84
N ALA A 257 -5.91 15.60 18.22
CA ALA A 257 -6.76 16.42 17.36
C ALA A 257 -6.04 16.85 16.07
N LEU A 258 -4.76 17.25 16.16
CA LEU A 258 -3.94 17.62 15.00
C LEU A 258 -3.73 16.42 14.07
N PHE A 259 -3.43 15.24 14.62
CA PHE A 259 -3.32 14.00 13.84
C PHE A 259 -4.64 13.68 13.13
N GLY A 260 -5.77 13.79 13.83
CA GLY A 260 -7.10 13.62 13.22
C GLY A 260 -7.37 14.60 12.08
N LEU A 261 -6.92 15.85 12.21
CA LEU A 261 -7.04 16.86 11.14
C LEU A 261 -6.13 16.56 9.95
N GLN A 262 -4.89 16.10 10.16
CA GLN A 262 -3.99 15.67 9.08
C GLN A 262 -4.60 14.52 8.29
N MET A 263 -5.06 13.48 8.98
CA MET A 263 -5.68 12.32 8.32
C MET A 263 -6.93 12.71 7.53
N LYS A 264 -7.73 13.66 8.03
CA LYS A 264 -8.87 14.21 7.29
C LYS A 264 -8.43 15.01 6.06
N LEU A 265 -7.43 15.88 6.19
CA LEU A 265 -6.91 16.68 5.08
C LEU A 265 -6.32 15.79 3.97
N ASP A 266 -5.51 14.81 4.34
CA ASP A 266 -4.93 13.83 3.41
C ASP A 266 -6.02 13.06 2.67
N ARG A 267 -7.08 12.64 3.38
CA ARG A 267 -8.24 11.97 2.78
C ARG A 267 -8.96 12.87 1.77
N ILE A 268 -9.23 14.12 2.14
CA ILE A 268 -9.91 15.12 1.29
C ILE A 268 -9.11 15.38 0.02
N THR A 269 -7.79 15.54 0.14
CA THR A 269 -6.89 15.81 -1.00
C THR A 269 -6.71 14.56 -1.88
N SER A 270 -6.60 13.37 -1.27
CA SER A 270 -6.47 12.10 -1.99
C SER A 270 -7.73 11.74 -2.79
N TRP A 271 -8.92 11.95 -2.22
CA TRP A 271 -10.19 11.71 -2.92
C TRP A 271 -10.27 12.53 -4.21
N GLY A 272 -9.88 13.80 -4.20
CA GLY A 272 -10.06 14.67 -5.36
C GLY A 272 -9.20 14.24 -6.56
N GLN A 273 -7.97 13.78 -6.32
CA GLN A 273 -7.13 13.19 -7.36
C GLN A 273 -7.72 11.87 -7.88
N GLN A 274 -8.17 10.99 -6.97
CA GLN A 274 -8.79 9.72 -7.35
C GLN A 274 -10.07 9.93 -8.19
N ALA A 275 -10.89 10.92 -7.84
CA ALA A 275 -12.10 11.27 -8.57
C ALA A 275 -11.79 11.73 -9.99
N ILE A 276 -10.74 12.53 -10.19
CA ILE A 276 -10.25 12.93 -11.53
C ILE A 276 -9.82 11.71 -12.34
N ASP A 277 -9.02 10.80 -11.75
CA ASP A 277 -8.52 9.62 -12.47
C ASP A 277 -9.65 8.68 -12.88
N LEU A 278 -10.63 8.45 -11.99
CA LEU A 278 -11.84 7.69 -12.30
C LEU A 278 -12.67 8.37 -13.40
N TRP A 279 -12.78 9.70 -13.37
CA TRP A 279 -13.50 10.46 -14.39
C TRP A 279 -12.80 10.38 -15.75
N ILE A 280 -11.48 10.51 -15.80
CA ILE A 280 -10.68 10.31 -17.03
C ILE A 280 -10.87 8.89 -17.58
N GLY A 281 -10.92 7.89 -16.69
CA GLY A 281 -11.24 6.51 -17.06
C GLY A 281 -12.62 6.39 -17.73
N TYR A 282 -13.63 7.03 -17.14
CA TYR A 282 -14.99 7.08 -17.68
C TYR A 282 -15.05 7.84 -19.03
N ASP A 283 -14.43 9.01 -19.12
CA ASP A 283 -14.35 9.80 -20.34
C ASP A 283 -13.74 8.98 -21.50
N ARG A 284 -12.61 8.31 -21.26
CA ARG A 284 -11.99 7.42 -22.25
C ARG A 284 -12.90 6.26 -22.64
N HIS A 285 -13.64 5.71 -21.69
CA HIS A 285 -14.59 4.65 -21.94
C HIS A 285 -15.75 5.13 -22.83
N VAL A 286 -16.30 6.32 -22.58
CA VAL A 286 -17.36 6.92 -23.42
C VAL A 286 -16.83 7.17 -24.83
N HIS A 287 -15.66 7.77 -25.00
CA HIS A 287 -15.06 7.99 -26.32
C HIS A 287 -14.78 6.68 -27.07
N LYS A 288 -14.34 5.63 -26.36
CA LYS A 288 -14.19 4.29 -26.94
C LYS A 288 -15.56 3.73 -27.37
N PHE A 289 -16.60 3.90 -26.56
CA PHE A 289 -17.95 3.47 -26.89
C PHE A 289 -18.50 4.21 -28.12
N ILE A 290 -18.30 5.52 -28.21
CA ILE A 290 -18.67 6.31 -29.40
C ILE A 290 -17.99 5.74 -30.65
N ARG A 291 -16.66 5.53 -30.59
CA ARG A 291 -15.88 5.02 -31.73
C ARG A 291 -16.22 3.57 -32.13
N THR A 292 -16.53 2.71 -31.17
CA THR A 292 -16.74 1.28 -31.42
C THR A 292 -18.21 0.93 -31.65
N ALA A 293 -19.15 1.48 -30.88
CA ALA A 293 -20.56 1.15 -30.99
C ALA A 293 -21.31 2.12 -31.93
N ILE A 294 -21.08 3.42 -31.80
CA ILE A 294 -21.86 4.44 -32.51
C ILE A 294 -21.34 4.64 -33.94
N ASP A 295 -20.04 4.86 -34.10
CA ASP A 295 -19.45 5.10 -35.42
C ASP A 295 -19.57 3.89 -36.35
N MET A 296 -19.50 2.66 -35.80
CA MET A 296 -19.64 1.43 -36.57
C MET A 296 -21.10 1.12 -36.94
N ASP A 297 -22.09 1.56 -36.15
CA ASP A 297 -23.51 1.26 -36.36
C ASP A 297 -24.37 2.52 -36.48
N LYS A 298 -23.93 3.61 -37.13
CA LYS A 298 -24.56 4.97 -37.15
C LYS A 298 -26.09 5.11 -37.12
N ASN A 299 -26.86 4.15 -37.63
CA ASN A 299 -28.34 4.15 -37.65
C ASN A 299 -29.00 3.13 -36.67
N ARG A 300 -28.22 2.49 -35.79
CA ARG A 300 -28.63 1.48 -34.78
C ARG A 300 -29.24 0.22 -35.41
N ALA A 301 -28.97 0.00 -36.69
CA ALA A 301 -29.57 -1.09 -37.46
C ALA A 301 -28.98 -2.44 -37.06
N PHE A 302 -27.66 -2.52 -36.84
CA PHE A 302 -27.00 -3.74 -36.41
C PHE A 302 -27.45 -4.12 -35.00
N SER A 303 -27.40 -3.19 -34.05
CA SER A 303 -27.76 -3.44 -32.65
C SER A 303 -29.22 -3.86 -32.49
N SER A 304 -30.15 -3.22 -33.23
CA SER A 304 -31.57 -3.60 -33.22
C SER A 304 -31.78 -4.99 -33.83
N ARG A 305 -31.12 -5.30 -34.94
CA ARG A 305 -31.22 -6.62 -35.58
C ARG A 305 -30.57 -7.71 -34.75
N LEU A 306 -29.47 -7.42 -34.06
CA LEU A 306 -28.81 -8.36 -33.15
C LEU A 306 -29.74 -8.71 -31.99
N ARG A 307 -30.42 -7.72 -31.39
CA ARG A 307 -31.43 -7.96 -30.35
C ARG A 307 -32.57 -8.84 -30.84
N GLN A 308 -33.07 -8.56 -32.05
CA GLN A 308 -34.11 -9.40 -32.68
C GLN A 308 -33.59 -10.81 -32.97
N SER A 309 -32.37 -10.94 -33.49
CA SER A 309 -31.70 -12.22 -33.76
C SER A 309 -31.52 -13.07 -32.50
N ILE A 310 -31.23 -12.45 -31.35
CA ILE A 310 -31.16 -13.15 -30.05
C ILE A 310 -32.54 -13.68 -29.64
N LYS A 311 -33.60 -12.89 -29.86
CA LYS A 311 -34.98 -13.32 -29.57
C LYS A 311 -35.41 -14.49 -30.44
N ASP A 312 -35.08 -14.43 -31.73
CA ASP A 312 -35.47 -15.43 -32.73
C ASP A 312 -34.41 -16.56 -32.87
N TYR A 313 -33.38 -16.57 -32.01
CA TYR A 313 -32.23 -17.48 -32.13
C TYR A 313 -32.65 -18.96 -32.12
N PHE A 314 -33.66 -19.30 -31.32
CA PHE A 314 -34.13 -20.68 -31.16
C PHE A 314 -34.96 -21.18 -32.35
N ASP A 315 -35.46 -20.29 -33.22
CA ASP A 315 -36.19 -20.68 -34.42
C ASP A 315 -35.24 -21.24 -35.50
N MET A 316 -34.04 -20.66 -35.61
CA MET A 316 -32.98 -21.15 -36.50
C MET A 316 -31.59 -20.93 -35.88
N PRO A 317 -31.13 -21.85 -35.01
CA PRO A 317 -29.85 -21.71 -34.33
C PRO A 317 -28.67 -21.75 -35.29
N TRP A 318 -27.67 -20.93 -34.99
CA TRP A 318 -26.40 -20.89 -35.71
C TRP A 318 -25.23 -20.83 -34.71
N TYR A 319 -24.04 -21.24 -35.16
CA TYR A 319 -22.84 -21.33 -34.33
C TYR A 319 -21.69 -20.57 -34.98
N LEU A 320 -20.87 -19.92 -34.15
CA LEU A 320 -19.59 -19.37 -34.57
C LEU A 320 -18.55 -20.48 -34.61
N THR A 321 -17.83 -20.61 -35.71
CA THR A 321 -16.63 -21.44 -35.79
C THR A 321 -15.44 -20.65 -35.28
N PHE A 322 -14.58 -21.28 -34.49
CA PHE A 322 -13.31 -20.71 -34.05
C PHE A 322 -12.20 -21.73 -34.30
N ALA A 323 -10.96 -21.27 -34.38
CA ALA A 323 -9.82 -22.15 -34.53
C ALA A 323 -9.57 -22.86 -33.19
N ASP A 324 -9.82 -24.16 -33.15
CA ASP A 324 -9.52 -25.02 -32.00
C ASP A 324 -8.38 -25.96 -32.40
N ALA A 325 -7.15 -25.49 -32.18
CA ALA A 325 -5.97 -26.30 -32.44
C ALA A 325 -5.81 -27.36 -31.34
N GLU A 326 -5.49 -28.59 -31.74
CA GLU A 326 -5.16 -29.64 -30.77
C GLU A 326 -4.04 -29.16 -29.86
N ARG A 327 -4.30 -29.18 -28.55
CA ARG A 327 -3.29 -28.82 -27.55
C ARG A 327 -2.16 -29.84 -27.63
N LEU A 328 -0.93 -29.37 -27.48
CA LEU A 328 0.23 -30.24 -27.40
C LEU A 328 0.02 -31.21 -26.23
N SER A 329 -0.08 -32.49 -26.57
CA SER A 329 -0.18 -33.56 -25.59
C SER A 329 1.22 -33.79 -25.04
N ASP A 330 1.49 -33.23 -23.87
CA ASP A 330 2.72 -33.48 -23.16
C ASP A 330 2.56 -34.72 -22.27
N LEU A 331 3.67 -35.42 -22.07
CA LEU A 331 3.72 -36.42 -21.01
C LEU A 331 3.60 -35.67 -19.68
N ARG A 332 2.95 -36.29 -18.69
CA ARG A 332 3.04 -35.74 -17.33
C ARG A 332 4.51 -35.66 -16.99
N ASP A 333 4.93 -34.49 -16.51
CA ASP A 333 6.24 -34.34 -15.91
C ASP A 333 6.17 -35.11 -14.58
N GLU A 334 6.33 -36.43 -14.67
CA GLU A 334 6.83 -37.23 -13.57
C GLU A 334 8.31 -36.91 -13.42
N ALA A 335 8.62 -35.64 -13.12
CA ALA A 335 9.52 -35.43 -12.01
C ALA A 335 8.87 -36.23 -10.89
N LEU A 336 9.31 -37.48 -10.72
CA LEU A 336 9.23 -38.14 -9.44
C LEU A 336 9.46 -37.00 -8.46
N VAL A 337 8.48 -36.75 -7.60
CA VAL A 337 8.82 -36.37 -6.25
C VAL A 337 9.69 -37.54 -5.78
N LEU A 338 10.95 -37.56 -6.22
CA LEU A 338 12.08 -38.00 -5.44
C LEU A 338 11.87 -37.14 -4.24
N ARG A 339 11.18 -37.75 -3.29
CA ARG A 339 11.06 -37.36 -1.90
C ARG A 339 12.19 -36.36 -1.63
N ASP A 340 11.86 -35.13 -1.26
CA ASP A 340 12.83 -34.18 -0.67
C ASP A 340 13.38 -34.72 0.67
N ASP A 341 13.36 -36.03 0.89
CA ASP A 341 14.34 -36.69 1.71
C ASP A 341 15.64 -36.61 0.89
N GLU A 342 16.37 -35.50 1.00
CA GLU A 342 17.81 -35.51 0.77
C GLU A 342 18.36 -36.71 1.54
N VAL A 343 18.61 -37.82 0.85
CA VAL A 343 19.30 -38.97 1.43
C VAL A 343 20.75 -38.53 1.55
N THR A 344 21.01 -37.76 2.59
CA THR A 344 22.36 -37.50 3.08
C THR A 344 22.91 -38.84 3.52
N GLY A 345 23.85 -39.40 2.76
CA GLY A 345 24.61 -40.55 3.19
C GLY A 345 25.27 -40.22 4.53
N GLN A 346 25.12 -41.08 5.54
CA GLN A 346 25.84 -40.91 6.80
C GLN A 346 27.34 -41.11 6.53
N VAL A 347 28.13 -40.06 6.74
CA VAL A 347 29.58 -40.15 6.73
C VAL A 347 30.03 -40.74 8.08
N PRO A 348 30.89 -41.78 8.12
CA PRO A 348 31.47 -42.29 9.36
C PRO A 348 32.22 -41.18 10.11
N MET A 349 32.03 -41.09 11.44
CA MET A 349 32.52 -39.98 12.26
C MET A 349 34.02 -39.99 12.57
N GLU A 350 34.77 -41.01 12.21
CA GLU A 350 36.17 -41.15 12.63
C GLU A 350 37.12 -41.11 11.44
N VAL A 351 37.88 -40.01 11.36
CA VAL A 351 39.06 -39.88 10.51
C VAL A 351 40.24 -40.36 11.35
N GLU A 352 40.75 -41.56 11.07
CA GLU A 352 42.02 -42.02 11.64
C GLU A 352 43.18 -41.38 10.87
N TYR A 353 44.04 -40.65 11.58
CA TYR A 353 45.26 -40.09 11.02
C TYR A 353 46.43 -41.03 11.31
N GLU A 354 47.21 -41.37 10.28
CA GLU A 354 48.51 -42.02 10.44
C GLU A 354 49.63 -40.96 10.38
N GLU A 355 50.52 -40.95 11.37
CA GLU A 355 51.70 -40.07 11.35
C GLU A 355 52.77 -40.66 10.41
N PHE A 356 53.08 -39.93 9.34
CA PHE A 356 54.20 -40.21 8.46
C PHE A 356 55.44 -39.43 8.92
N GLN A 357 56.37 -40.08 9.62
CA GLN A 357 57.67 -39.49 9.98
C GLN A 357 58.68 -39.67 8.83
N GLN A 358 59.11 -38.57 8.21
CA GLN A 358 60.14 -38.56 7.18
C GLN A 358 61.49 -38.17 7.80
N VAL A 359 62.39 -39.16 8.02
CA VAL A 359 63.70 -39.01 8.68
C VAL A 359 64.77 -38.33 7.79
N ASN A 360 64.40 -37.88 6.59
CA ASN A 360 65.34 -37.37 5.58
C ASN A 360 65.90 -35.97 5.87
N ASP A 361 65.22 -35.16 6.67
CA ASP A 361 65.63 -33.77 6.94
C ASP A 361 66.83 -33.71 7.90
N GLU A 362 66.83 -34.52 8.96
CA GLU A 362 67.96 -34.59 9.92
C GLU A 362 69.24 -35.08 9.25
N LEU A 363 69.13 -36.05 8.33
CA LEU A 363 70.26 -36.53 7.54
C LEU A 363 70.83 -35.44 6.62
N SER A 364 69.94 -34.61 6.04
CA SER A 364 70.36 -33.51 5.17
C SER A 364 71.13 -32.43 5.92
N GLU A 365 70.70 -32.10 7.14
CA GLU A 365 71.39 -31.12 7.99
C GLU A 365 72.78 -31.64 8.40
N ARG A 366 72.87 -32.89 8.85
CA ARG A 366 74.14 -33.50 9.25
C ARG A 366 75.15 -33.59 8.10
N ILE A 367 74.70 -33.94 6.90
CA ILE A 367 75.54 -33.95 5.70
C ILE A 367 75.97 -32.53 5.31
N GLY A 368 75.07 -31.56 5.41
CA GLY A 368 75.38 -30.15 5.17
C GLY A 368 76.49 -29.65 6.08
N ASP A 369 76.42 -29.96 7.38
CA ASP A 369 77.45 -29.55 8.35
C ASP A 369 78.81 -30.21 8.10
N MET A 370 78.82 -31.48 7.72
CA MET A 370 80.06 -32.15 7.27
C MET A 370 80.70 -31.42 6.09
N LEU A 371 79.91 -31.00 5.09
CA LEU A 371 80.43 -30.32 3.91
C LEU A 371 80.84 -28.85 4.20
N LYS A 372 80.18 -28.17 5.14
CA LYS A 372 80.58 -26.82 5.59
C LYS A 372 82.00 -26.79 6.14
N ALA A 373 82.47 -27.87 6.77
CA ALA A 373 83.84 -27.96 7.26
C ALA A 373 84.88 -27.73 6.14
N HIS A 374 84.60 -28.17 4.91
CA HIS A 374 85.47 -27.91 3.76
C HIS A 374 85.49 -26.43 3.36
N LYS A 375 84.35 -25.73 3.49
CA LYS A 375 84.24 -24.28 3.26
C LYS A 375 85.00 -23.48 4.31
N GLU A 376 84.87 -23.83 5.58
CA GLU A 376 85.57 -23.15 6.68
C GLU A 376 87.10 -23.31 6.59
N GLN A 377 87.57 -24.48 6.11
CA GLN A 377 89.00 -24.75 5.93
C GLN A 377 89.55 -24.28 4.56
N GLY A 378 88.69 -23.77 3.67
CA GLY A 378 89.06 -23.31 2.33
C GLY A 378 89.55 -24.42 1.39
N THR A 379 89.26 -25.69 1.69
CA THR A 379 89.68 -26.85 0.88
C THR A 379 88.64 -27.13 -0.20
N PRO A 380 89.01 -27.41 -1.47
CA PRO A 380 88.03 -27.67 -2.53
C PRO A 380 87.32 -29.04 -2.36
N ILE A 381 86.03 -29.13 -2.73
CA ILE A 381 85.21 -30.36 -2.61
C ILE A 381 85.24 -31.14 -3.93
N ASP A 382 85.92 -32.29 -3.95
CA ASP A 382 85.79 -33.30 -5.02
C ASP A 382 84.70 -34.30 -4.65
N LEU A 383 83.53 -34.17 -5.29
CA LEU A 383 82.38 -35.03 -5.05
C LEU A 383 82.66 -36.52 -5.28
N SER A 384 83.60 -36.88 -6.15
CA SER A 384 83.93 -38.30 -6.37
C SER A 384 84.61 -38.94 -5.17
N VAL A 385 85.42 -38.17 -4.45
CA VAL A 385 86.09 -38.62 -3.23
C VAL A 385 85.09 -38.64 -2.08
N VAL A 386 84.35 -37.53 -1.90
CA VAL A 386 83.40 -37.41 -0.79
C VAL A 386 82.29 -38.46 -0.88
N LEU A 387 81.70 -38.67 -2.06
CA LEU A 387 80.68 -39.69 -2.24
C LEU A 387 81.24 -41.08 -2.02
N ARG A 388 82.42 -41.40 -2.54
CA ARG A 388 83.03 -42.72 -2.32
C ARG A 388 83.27 -42.99 -0.84
N ASP A 389 83.88 -42.04 -0.14
CA ASP A 389 84.29 -42.22 1.25
C ASP A 389 83.09 -42.22 2.19
N TYR A 390 82.07 -41.40 1.91
CA TYR A 390 80.85 -41.34 2.72
C TYR A 390 79.93 -42.53 2.47
N LEU A 391 79.73 -42.92 1.22
CA LEU A 391 78.88 -44.08 0.89
C LEU A 391 79.49 -45.39 1.38
N ALA A 392 80.82 -45.52 1.40
CA ALA A 392 81.49 -46.70 1.95
C ALA A 392 81.21 -46.93 3.45
N GLN A 393 80.82 -45.89 4.20
CA GLN A 393 80.49 -46.00 5.62
C GLN A 393 79.02 -46.38 5.88
N HIS A 394 78.18 -46.41 4.85
CA HIS A 394 76.73 -46.62 4.97
C HIS A 394 76.28 -47.91 4.25
N PRO A 395 75.09 -48.44 4.55
CA PRO A 395 74.54 -49.59 3.81
C PRO A 395 74.10 -49.23 2.39
N TYR A 396 74.21 -50.18 1.45
CA TYR A 396 73.83 -50.02 0.04
C TYR A 396 72.39 -49.54 -0.18
N THR A 397 71.46 -49.85 0.72
CA THR A 397 70.04 -49.48 0.62
C THR A 397 69.80 -47.97 0.62
N HIS A 398 70.64 -47.19 1.29
CA HIS A 398 70.49 -45.73 1.40
C HIS A 398 71.40 -44.95 0.44
N HIS A 399 72.17 -45.63 -0.40
CA HIS A 399 73.19 -44.98 -1.20
C HIS A 399 72.63 -43.93 -2.15
N PHE A 400 71.46 -44.17 -2.75
CA PHE A 400 70.86 -43.22 -3.67
C PHE A 400 70.43 -41.93 -2.96
N ASP A 401 69.72 -42.06 -1.84
CA ASP A 401 69.22 -40.90 -1.08
C ASP A 401 70.39 -40.09 -0.50
N LEU A 402 71.37 -40.77 0.11
CA LEU A 402 72.56 -40.11 0.65
C LEU A 402 73.38 -39.45 -0.45
N ALA A 403 73.60 -40.11 -1.59
CA ALA A 403 74.32 -39.51 -2.70
C ALA A 403 73.61 -38.27 -3.24
N ARG A 404 72.27 -38.32 -3.35
CA ARG A 404 71.46 -37.18 -3.78
C ARG A 404 71.58 -36.02 -2.80
N ILE A 405 71.46 -36.29 -1.50
CA ILE A 405 71.56 -35.28 -0.44
C ILE A 405 72.95 -34.65 -0.43
N ILE A 406 74.03 -35.45 -0.54
CA ILE A 406 75.41 -34.93 -0.58
C ILE A 406 75.61 -34.02 -1.79
N VAL A 407 75.16 -34.42 -2.97
CA VAL A 407 75.28 -33.60 -4.17
C VAL A 407 74.48 -32.31 -4.04
N ASP A 408 73.23 -32.38 -3.55
CA ASP A 408 72.40 -31.19 -3.36
C ASP A 408 73.02 -30.23 -2.34
N GLN A 409 73.52 -30.74 -1.22
CA GLN A 409 74.18 -29.91 -0.20
C GLN A 409 75.52 -29.35 -0.68
N ALA A 410 76.30 -30.10 -1.45
CA ALA A 410 77.60 -29.63 -1.95
C ALA A 410 77.44 -28.50 -2.98
N VAL A 411 76.50 -28.63 -3.92
CA VAL A 411 76.23 -27.58 -4.93
C VAL A 411 75.68 -26.30 -4.28
N ARG A 412 74.96 -26.41 -3.16
CA ARG A 412 74.52 -25.23 -2.40
C ARG A 412 75.66 -24.47 -1.73
N LEU A 413 76.80 -25.13 -1.46
CA LEU A 413 77.92 -24.51 -0.75
C LEU A 413 78.82 -23.68 -1.66
N GLY A 414 78.87 -23.99 -2.95
CA GLY A 414 79.79 -23.35 -3.89
C GLY A 414 79.65 -23.91 -5.30
N TYR A 415 80.45 -23.39 -6.22
CA TYR A 415 80.49 -23.82 -7.62
C TYR A 415 81.94 -24.05 -8.07
N SER A 416 82.11 -24.75 -9.19
CA SER A 416 83.43 -24.91 -9.80
C SER A 416 83.71 -23.78 -10.79
N GLU A 417 84.87 -23.12 -10.69
CA GLU A 417 85.30 -22.12 -11.68
C GLU A 417 85.46 -22.75 -13.09
N SER A 418 85.76 -24.05 -13.13
CA SER A 418 85.86 -24.83 -14.39
C SER A 418 84.52 -24.99 -15.12
N ASP A 419 83.39 -24.92 -14.40
CA ASP A 419 82.06 -24.98 -15.02
C ASP A 419 81.79 -23.74 -15.89
N TYR A 420 82.29 -22.57 -15.50
CA TYR A 420 82.18 -21.34 -16.30
C TYR A 420 83.04 -21.35 -17.56
N GLN A 421 84.13 -22.13 -17.56
CA GLN A 421 84.97 -22.34 -18.74
C GLN A 421 84.41 -23.42 -19.69
N ALA A 422 83.23 -23.97 -19.37
CA ALA A 422 82.56 -25.03 -20.13
C ALA A 422 83.42 -26.30 -20.31
N ILE A 423 84.33 -26.58 -19.36
CA ILE A 423 85.11 -27.81 -19.35
C ILE A 423 84.22 -28.92 -18.77
N GLN A 424 83.82 -29.86 -19.62
CA GLN A 424 82.95 -30.96 -19.21
C GLN A 424 83.75 -32.01 -18.40
N PRO A 425 83.35 -32.33 -17.15
CA PRO A 425 84.06 -33.32 -16.34
C PRO A 425 83.85 -34.74 -16.88
N ASP A 426 84.84 -35.61 -16.72
CA ASP A 426 84.67 -37.04 -16.95
C ASP A 426 83.92 -37.72 -15.79
N TRP A 427 83.22 -38.82 -16.09
CA TRP A 427 82.56 -39.65 -15.08
C TRP A 427 83.60 -40.36 -14.20
N LYS A 428 83.67 -39.98 -12.93
CA LYS A 428 84.55 -40.60 -11.92
C LYS A 428 83.78 -41.68 -11.14
N ALA A 429 84.38 -42.87 -10.98
CA ALA A 429 83.75 -43.96 -10.25
C ALA A 429 83.76 -43.73 -8.73
N ILE A 430 82.60 -43.90 -8.09
CA ILE A 430 82.41 -43.74 -6.64
C ILE A 430 82.30 -45.09 -5.92
N ASN A 431 82.12 -46.20 -6.64
CA ASN A 431 82.25 -47.56 -6.10
C ASN A 431 82.66 -48.56 -7.18
N GLU A 432 82.94 -49.80 -6.78
CA GLU A 432 83.34 -50.90 -7.68
C GLU A 432 82.16 -51.52 -8.47
N PHE A 433 80.91 -51.21 -8.09
CA PHE A 433 79.69 -51.77 -8.67
C PHE A 433 79.10 -50.94 -9.81
N GLY A 434 79.81 -49.89 -10.24
CA GLY A 434 79.49 -49.11 -11.43
C GLY A 434 78.81 -47.76 -11.18
N ALA A 435 78.62 -47.34 -9.92
CA ALA A 435 78.16 -45.98 -9.63
C ALA A 435 79.28 -44.97 -9.93
N LYS A 436 78.93 -43.88 -10.61
CA LYS A 436 79.85 -42.83 -11.03
C LYS A 436 79.22 -41.46 -10.78
N VAL A 437 80.04 -40.46 -10.52
CA VAL A 437 79.64 -39.05 -10.45
C VAL A 437 80.37 -38.26 -11.52
N GLN A 438 79.66 -37.36 -12.19
CA GLN A 438 80.22 -36.39 -13.13
C GLN A 438 80.04 -35.01 -12.52
N ALA A 439 81.11 -34.50 -11.94
CA ALA A 439 81.14 -33.16 -11.35
C ALA A 439 82.57 -32.62 -11.38
N ASN A 440 82.70 -31.34 -11.69
CA ASN A 440 83.95 -30.62 -11.50
C ASN A 440 84.19 -30.38 -10.00
N VAL A 441 85.44 -30.17 -9.62
CA VAL A 441 85.81 -29.93 -8.23
C VAL A 441 85.32 -28.53 -7.82
N ILE A 442 84.57 -28.44 -6.72
CA ILE A 442 84.05 -27.17 -6.20
C ILE A 442 85.21 -26.46 -5.49
N ASP A 443 85.73 -25.41 -6.12
CA ASP A 443 86.90 -24.64 -5.67
C ASP A 443 86.57 -23.20 -5.25
N ARG A 444 85.34 -22.74 -5.50
CA ARG A 444 84.82 -21.44 -5.05
C ARG A 444 83.58 -21.62 -4.19
N TYR A 445 83.59 -21.01 -3.01
CA TYR A 445 82.55 -21.07 -1.98
C TYR A 445 81.76 -19.78 -1.82
#